data_AF-A0A4V2K1P1-F1
#
_entry.id   AF-A0A4V2K1P1-F1
#
_cell.length_a   1.000
_cell.length_b   1.000
_cell.length_c   1.000
_cell.angle_alpha   90.00
_cell.angle_beta   90.00
_cell.angle_gamma   90.00
#
_symmetry.space_group_name_H-M   'P 1'
#
loop_
_entity.id
_entity.type
_entity.pdbx_description
1 polymer ?
#
loop_
_entity_poly.entity_id
_entity_poly.type
_entity_poly.pdbx_seq_one_letter_code
_entity_poly.pdbx_strand_id
1 'polypeptide(L)'
;MRSLYLSNEQSSRSSTAANMSFGSFLQRIQKGLSTVELIHVSHPRWPIPPGSFTSPTLNISVLDSSFNPPTLAHLALATTPPPPNASLSAGPQDFDARLLLLSVRNADKQLKPGDATHEHRAEMMPPAQTHDPNVAVAIIDEPTFVGKSAILLDFLRQRISDLQQQQPSGVVLSSPPEEPPSPKLTFLMGTDTIVRFFAPRYYADEHAMTVALRRFLSPDENDSRIICARRVSKGLSTAEEVEVESQLPAFVSEILPTNRISFVDIGEQERTYSSSEVREMLASHQETWKSMVPRSIAEYIVEHNLYSPSSS
;
A
#
# COMPACT_ATOMS: atom_id res chain seq x y z
N MET A 1 -26.59 -36.36 -36.74
CA MET A 1 -26.57 -35.97 -35.31
C MET A 1 -25.12 -35.88 -34.87
N ARG A 2 -24.67 -34.64 -34.67
CA ARG A 2 -23.43 -34.14 -34.02
C ARG A 2 -22.21 -35.08 -33.89
N SER A 3 -21.21 -34.82 -34.73
CA SER A 3 -19.81 -34.80 -34.33
C SER A 3 -19.07 -33.98 -35.38
N LEU A 4 -18.38 -32.90 -34.96
CA LEU A 4 -17.22 -32.28 -35.63
C LEU A 4 -16.90 -30.90 -35.01
N TYR A 5 -15.60 -30.66 -34.83
CA TYR A 5 -14.89 -29.41 -34.51
C TYR A 5 -14.89 -28.91 -33.06
N LEU A 6 -13.95 -29.45 -32.28
CA LEU A 6 -13.17 -28.69 -31.30
C LEU A 6 -12.14 -27.85 -32.09
N SER A 7 -12.38 -26.55 -32.20
CA SER A 7 -11.38 -25.57 -32.64
C SER A 7 -10.69 -24.97 -31.43
N ASN A 8 -9.41 -25.25 -31.30
CA ASN A 8 -8.46 -24.54 -30.45
C ASN A 8 -8.46 -23.05 -30.80
N GLU A 9 -8.95 -22.20 -29.90
CA GLU A 9 -8.60 -20.77 -29.90
C GLU A 9 -7.41 -20.56 -28.97
N GLN A 10 -6.22 -20.82 -29.51
CA GLN A 10 -5.02 -20.09 -29.10
C GLN A 10 -5.15 -18.67 -29.66
N SER A 11 -5.48 -17.70 -28.80
CA SER A 11 -5.38 -16.29 -29.17
C SER A 11 -4.29 -15.59 -28.36
N SER A 12 -3.18 -15.39 -29.06
CA SER A 12 -2.29 -14.22 -29.04
C SER A 12 -1.90 -13.61 -27.69
N ARG A 13 -0.90 -14.23 -27.04
CA ARG A 13 0.03 -13.48 -26.18
C ARG A 13 0.90 -12.58 -27.06
N SER A 14 0.56 -11.30 -27.13
CA SER A 14 1.46 -10.28 -27.69
C SER A 14 2.63 -10.06 -26.72
N SER A 15 3.86 -10.33 -27.18
CA SER A 15 5.12 -9.91 -26.57
C SER A 15 5.20 -8.37 -26.53
N THR A 16 5.84 -7.66 -25.60
CA THR A 16 7.13 -7.86 -24.94
C THR A 16 7.17 -7.08 -23.61
N ALA A 17 7.12 -7.78 -22.48
CA ALA A 17 7.85 -7.44 -21.27
C ALA A 17 8.35 -8.78 -20.74
N ALA A 18 9.66 -8.97 -20.62
CA ALA A 18 10.15 -10.16 -19.93
C ALA A 18 9.53 -10.13 -18.53
N ASN A 19 8.76 -11.16 -18.15
CA ASN A 19 8.26 -11.31 -16.78
C ASN A 19 9.49 -11.47 -15.88
N MET A 20 10.00 -10.35 -15.36
CA MET A 20 11.08 -10.36 -14.38
C MET A 20 10.58 -11.07 -13.12
N SER A 21 11.42 -11.95 -12.58
CA SER A 21 11.12 -12.60 -11.30
C SER A 21 11.14 -11.59 -10.15
N PHE A 22 10.45 -11.89 -9.05
CA PHE A 22 10.57 -11.10 -7.82
C PHE A 22 12.03 -10.88 -7.39
N GLY A 23 12.85 -11.94 -7.49
CA GLY A 23 14.28 -11.87 -7.19
C GLY A 23 15.04 -10.85 -8.06
N SER A 24 14.65 -10.66 -9.33
CA SER A 24 15.24 -9.65 -10.21
C SER A 24 14.91 -8.23 -9.77
N PHE A 25 13.66 -7.97 -9.37
CA PHE A 25 13.26 -6.67 -8.83
C PHE A 25 13.99 -6.38 -7.51
N LEU A 26 14.03 -7.35 -6.60
CA LEU A 26 14.73 -7.21 -5.32
C LEU A 26 16.22 -6.94 -5.51
N GLN A 27 16.87 -7.63 -6.46
CA GLN A 27 18.29 -7.41 -6.76
C GLN A 27 18.56 -6.00 -7.29
N ARG A 28 17.65 -5.45 -8.12
CA ARG A 28 17.78 -4.08 -8.64
C ARG A 28 17.70 -3.06 -7.51
N ILE A 29 16.75 -3.21 -6.60
CA ILE A 29 16.64 -2.42 -5.37
C ILE A 29 17.94 -2.52 -4.53
N GLN A 30 18.38 -3.74 -4.21
CA GLN A 30 19.55 -3.97 -3.34
C GLN A 30 20.85 -3.43 -3.93
N LYS A 31 20.96 -3.37 -5.26
CA LYS A 31 22.11 -2.80 -5.98
C LYS A 31 22.00 -1.29 -6.23
N GLY A 32 20.92 -0.64 -5.78
CA GLY A 32 20.67 0.77 -6.02
C GLY A 32 20.39 1.11 -7.49
N LEU A 33 19.97 0.12 -8.30
CA LEU A 33 19.60 0.31 -9.70
C LEU A 33 18.18 0.88 -9.86
N SER A 34 17.37 0.76 -8.81
CA SER A 34 16.08 1.42 -8.67
C SER A 34 15.80 1.69 -7.20
N THR A 35 14.98 2.69 -6.90
CA THR A 35 14.45 2.95 -5.56
C THR A 35 13.06 2.36 -5.37
N VAL A 36 12.30 2.16 -6.45
CA VAL A 36 10.94 1.59 -6.46
C VAL A 36 10.81 0.61 -7.62
N GLU A 37 10.26 -0.57 -7.37
CA GLU A 37 9.95 -1.54 -8.41
C GLU A 37 8.49 -2.01 -8.26
N LEU A 38 7.71 -1.90 -9.35
CA LEU A 38 6.36 -2.47 -9.42
C LEU A 38 6.48 -3.96 -9.73
N ILE A 39 6.13 -4.80 -8.76
CA ILE A 39 6.19 -6.26 -8.90
C ILE A 39 4.87 -6.85 -9.39
N HIS A 40 3.76 -6.11 -9.22
CA HIS A 40 2.45 -6.46 -9.74
C HIS A 40 1.68 -5.19 -10.08
N VAL A 41 0.97 -5.20 -11.22
CA VAL A 41 -0.02 -4.19 -11.59
C VAL A 41 -1.26 -4.90 -12.14
N SER A 42 -2.44 -4.42 -11.77
CA SER A 42 -3.72 -4.91 -12.27
C SER A 42 -3.88 -4.73 -13.79
N HIS A 43 -3.30 -3.65 -14.35
CA HIS A 43 -3.24 -3.42 -15.80
C HIS A 43 -2.05 -2.52 -16.19
N PRO A 44 -1.62 -2.51 -17.48
CA PRO A 44 -0.44 -1.76 -17.92
C PRO A 44 -0.50 -0.24 -17.68
N ARG A 45 -1.72 0.34 -17.70
CA ARG A 45 -1.94 1.78 -17.50
C ARG A 45 -1.97 2.23 -16.03
N TRP A 46 -1.76 1.35 -15.05
CA TRP A 46 -1.76 1.74 -13.64
C TRP A 46 -0.72 2.86 -13.44
N PRO A 47 -1.00 3.95 -12.71
CA PRO A 47 -2.11 4.14 -11.78
C PRO A 47 -3.37 4.78 -12.39
N ILE A 48 -3.44 4.98 -13.71
CA ILE A 48 -4.61 5.62 -14.34
C ILE A 48 -5.77 4.61 -14.41
N PRO A 49 -6.95 4.91 -13.82
CA PRO A 49 -8.08 3.98 -13.82
C PRO A 49 -8.47 3.48 -15.23
N PRO A 50 -9.04 2.26 -15.34
CA PRO A 50 -9.69 1.83 -16.57
C PRO A 50 -10.83 2.79 -16.94
N GLY A 51 -10.97 3.10 -18.24
CA GLY A 51 -11.96 4.07 -18.72
C GLY A 51 -11.39 5.49 -18.91
N SER A 52 -12.30 6.47 -18.97
CA SER A 52 -11.98 7.89 -19.13
C SER A 52 -11.67 8.53 -17.77
N PHE A 53 -10.49 9.10 -17.63
CA PHE A 53 -10.07 9.85 -16.45
C PHE A 53 -9.82 11.31 -16.83
N THR A 54 -10.55 12.23 -16.20
CA THR A 54 -10.51 13.67 -16.53
C THR A 54 -10.13 14.55 -15.35
N SER A 55 -9.87 13.96 -14.18
CA SER A 55 -9.48 14.73 -13.00
C SER A 55 -8.04 15.23 -13.13
N PRO A 56 -7.74 16.48 -12.72
CA PRO A 56 -6.36 17.00 -12.71
C PRO A 56 -5.50 16.35 -11.61
N THR A 57 -6.12 15.62 -10.68
CA THR A 57 -5.43 14.95 -9.58
C THR A 57 -5.81 13.49 -9.51
N LEU A 58 -4.83 12.63 -9.23
CA LEU A 58 -5.00 11.20 -9.09
C LEU A 58 -4.72 10.77 -7.64
N ASN A 59 -5.78 10.43 -6.91
CA ASN A 59 -5.73 10.10 -5.49
C ASN A 59 -5.37 8.62 -5.31
N ILE A 60 -4.21 8.37 -4.70
CA ILE A 60 -3.67 7.03 -4.52
C ILE A 60 -3.59 6.71 -3.04
N SER A 61 -4.23 5.62 -2.61
CA SER A 61 -4.00 5.09 -1.26
C SER A 61 -2.71 4.27 -1.24
N VAL A 62 -1.89 4.44 -0.20
CA VAL A 62 -0.65 3.68 0.02
C VAL A 62 -0.75 2.94 1.34
N LEU A 63 -0.79 1.60 1.31
CA LEU A 63 -0.66 0.77 2.50
C LEU A 63 0.73 0.13 2.54
N ASP A 64 1.56 0.64 3.43
CA ASP A 64 2.90 0.13 3.70
C ASP A 64 2.90 -0.73 4.97
N SER A 65 3.24 -2.01 4.82
CA SER A 65 3.29 -2.97 5.93
C SER A 65 4.31 -4.06 5.65
N SER A 66 4.66 -4.81 6.70
CA SER A 66 5.52 -5.98 6.57
C SER A 66 4.80 -7.19 5.95
N PHE A 67 3.47 -7.22 5.95
CA PHE A 67 2.66 -8.28 5.31
C PHE A 67 3.13 -9.70 5.66
N ASN A 68 3.39 -9.98 6.95
CA ASN A 68 4.10 -11.19 7.38
C ASN A 68 3.37 -11.99 8.48
N PRO A 69 2.23 -12.64 8.18
CA PRO A 69 1.49 -12.59 6.91
C PRO A 69 0.49 -11.41 6.87
N PRO A 70 -0.10 -11.10 5.71
CA PRO A 70 -1.27 -10.23 5.63
C PRO A 70 -2.44 -10.80 6.45
N THR A 71 -3.20 -9.94 7.08
CA THR A 71 -4.37 -10.28 7.91
C THR A 71 -5.61 -9.61 7.35
N LEU A 72 -6.80 -9.99 7.84
CA LEU A 72 -8.04 -9.30 7.50
C LEU A 72 -8.02 -7.82 7.92
N ALA A 73 -7.24 -7.44 8.94
CA ALA A 73 -6.98 -6.03 9.28
C ALA A 73 -6.31 -5.27 8.12
N HIS A 74 -5.33 -5.91 7.44
CA HIS A 74 -4.67 -5.31 6.30
C HIS A 74 -5.62 -5.16 5.11
N LEU A 75 -6.46 -6.18 4.87
CA LEU A 75 -7.48 -6.14 3.82
C LEU A 75 -8.48 -5.02 4.09
N ALA A 76 -9.06 -4.97 5.30
CA ALA A 76 -10.02 -3.95 5.70
C ALA A 76 -9.45 -2.54 5.54
N LEU A 77 -8.20 -2.33 5.99
CA LEU A 77 -7.50 -1.07 5.83
C LEU A 77 -7.25 -0.73 4.35
N ALA A 78 -6.81 -1.70 3.55
CA ALA A 78 -6.57 -1.52 2.11
C ALA A 78 -7.83 -1.16 1.32
N THR A 79 -9.01 -1.57 1.80
CA THR A 79 -10.32 -1.30 1.19
C THR A 79 -11.03 -0.07 1.77
N THR A 80 -10.40 0.63 2.72
CA THR A 80 -10.97 1.86 3.29
C THR A 80 -11.17 2.91 2.19
N PRO A 81 -12.35 3.56 2.12
CA PRO A 81 -12.60 4.65 1.18
C PRO A 81 -11.89 5.94 1.62
N PRO A 82 -11.67 6.91 0.72
CA PRO A 82 -11.18 8.23 1.10
C PRO A 82 -12.18 8.93 2.06
N PRO A 83 -11.71 9.85 2.92
CA PRO A 83 -12.59 10.55 3.83
C PRO A 83 -13.59 11.43 3.06
N PRO A 84 -14.81 11.66 3.58
CA PRO A 84 -15.91 12.36 2.87
C PRO A 84 -15.56 13.76 2.36
N ASN A 85 -14.52 14.37 2.90
CA ASN A 85 -14.14 15.76 2.64
C ASN A 85 -13.13 15.87 1.48
N ALA A 86 -12.77 14.77 0.81
CA ALA A 86 -11.72 14.74 -0.21
C ALA A 86 -12.16 15.32 -1.58
N SER A 87 -13.46 15.42 -1.89
CA SER A 87 -13.98 16.17 -3.05
C SER A 87 -15.50 16.35 -2.99
N LEU A 88 -15.98 17.51 -3.46
CA LEU A 88 -17.40 17.93 -3.49
C LEU A 88 -18.24 17.27 -4.61
N SER A 89 -17.76 16.19 -5.23
CA SER A 89 -18.48 15.50 -6.30
C SER A 89 -19.44 14.46 -5.74
N ALA A 90 -20.73 14.58 -6.07
CA ALA A 90 -21.81 13.74 -5.60
C ALA A 90 -21.69 12.28 -6.11
N GLY A 91 -21.13 11.41 -5.27
CA GLY A 91 -21.09 9.95 -5.42
C GLY A 91 -20.21 9.31 -4.33
N PRO A 92 -20.37 8.02 -3.98
CA PRO A 92 -19.41 7.32 -3.15
C PRO A 92 -18.09 7.24 -3.92
N GLN A 93 -17.17 8.16 -3.61
CA GLN A 93 -15.89 8.26 -4.29
C GLN A 93 -14.90 7.31 -3.63
N ASP A 94 -14.34 6.40 -4.39
CA ASP A 94 -13.21 5.59 -3.96
C ASP A 94 -11.88 6.28 -4.34
N PHE A 95 -10.75 5.74 -3.88
CA PHE A 95 -9.44 6.12 -4.41
C PHE A 95 -9.35 5.81 -5.90
N ASP A 96 -8.65 6.68 -6.65
CA ASP A 96 -8.44 6.47 -8.08
C ASP A 96 -7.56 5.24 -8.30
N ALA A 97 -6.54 5.04 -7.44
CA ALA A 97 -5.68 3.86 -7.48
C ALA A 97 -5.28 3.42 -6.07
N ARG A 98 -4.89 2.15 -5.94
CA ARG A 98 -4.33 1.61 -4.69
C ARG A 98 -2.93 1.06 -4.89
N LEU A 99 -2.05 1.34 -3.94
CA LEU A 99 -0.69 0.83 -3.88
C LEU A 99 -0.49 0.10 -2.56
N LEU A 100 -0.14 -1.18 -2.64
CA LEU A 100 0.43 -1.87 -1.50
C LEU A 100 1.95 -1.87 -1.59
N LEU A 101 2.61 -1.56 -0.49
CA LEU A 101 4.03 -1.26 -0.47
C LEU A 101 4.76 -2.15 0.52
N LEU A 102 5.83 -2.79 0.07
CA LEU A 102 6.74 -3.57 0.92
C LEU A 102 8.10 -2.87 0.95
N SER A 103 8.44 -2.26 2.10
CA SER A 103 9.79 -1.72 2.29
C SER A 103 10.80 -2.84 2.56
N VAL A 104 11.88 -2.86 1.76
CA VAL A 104 12.98 -3.83 1.85
C VAL A 104 13.87 -3.54 3.07
N ARG A 105 13.94 -2.28 3.49
CA ARG A 105 14.62 -1.84 4.73
C ARG A 105 13.60 -1.13 5.61
N ASN A 106 12.96 -1.85 6.52
CA ASN A 106 12.12 -1.23 7.54
C ASN A 106 12.98 -0.75 8.72
N ALA A 107 12.73 0.49 9.19
CA ALA A 107 13.50 1.11 10.28
C ALA A 107 13.57 0.26 11.57
N ASP A 108 12.51 -0.49 11.88
CA ASP A 108 12.39 -1.25 13.13
C ASP A 108 12.48 -2.78 12.97
N LYS A 109 12.37 -3.30 11.74
CA LYS A 109 12.05 -4.73 11.52
C LYS A 109 13.09 -5.37 10.61
N GLN A 110 14.08 -6.01 11.22
CA GLN A 110 14.88 -7.03 10.54
C GLN A 110 14.09 -8.34 10.45
N LEU A 111 14.30 -9.11 9.38
CA LEU A 111 13.74 -10.45 9.23
C LEU A 111 14.22 -11.34 10.38
N LYS A 112 13.29 -11.91 11.15
CA LYS A 112 13.62 -12.88 12.21
C LYS A 112 13.65 -14.30 11.63
N PRO A 113 14.40 -15.24 12.23
CA PRO A 113 14.26 -16.67 11.92
C PRO A 113 12.78 -17.09 12.02
N GLY A 114 12.28 -17.78 11.00
CA GLY A 114 10.86 -18.16 10.89
C GLY A 114 9.95 -17.13 10.20
N ASP A 115 10.45 -15.93 9.86
CA ASP A 115 9.71 -14.99 9.03
C ASP A 115 9.65 -15.46 7.57
N ALA A 116 8.52 -15.21 6.89
CA ALA A 116 8.45 -15.39 5.44
C ALA A 116 9.39 -14.41 4.73
N THR A 117 9.95 -14.86 3.60
CA THR A 117 10.81 -14.07 2.72
C THR A 117 10.02 -12.92 2.08
N HIS A 118 10.72 -11.94 1.52
CA HIS A 118 10.06 -10.86 0.76
C HIS A 118 9.21 -11.37 -0.40
N GLU A 119 9.64 -12.46 -1.04
CA GLU A 119 8.92 -13.10 -2.14
C GLU A 119 7.59 -13.69 -1.65
N HIS A 120 7.61 -14.52 -0.60
CA HIS A 120 6.37 -15.05 -0.02
C HIS A 120 5.42 -13.94 0.47
N ARG A 121 5.96 -12.86 1.05
CA ARG A 121 5.14 -11.72 1.47
C ARG A 121 4.47 -11.06 0.28
N ALA A 122 5.20 -10.83 -0.81
CA ALA A 122 4.67 -10.27 -2.04
C ALA A 122 3.58 -11.17 -2.67
N GLU A 123 3.80 -12.48 -2.74
CA GLU A 123 2.82 -13.45 -3.22
C GLU A 123 1.56 -13.50 -2.36
N MET A 124 1.71 -13.31 -1.05
CA MET A 124 0.57 -13.21 -0.13
C MET A 124 -0.14 -11.85 -0.18
N MET A 125 0.40 -10.81 -0.82
CA MET A 125 -0.22 -9.49 -0.74
C MET A 125 -1.64 -9.50 -1.34
N PRO A 126 -2.62 -8.86 -0.65
CA PRO A 126 -4.04 -8.88 -1.02
C PRO A 126 -4.44 -8.60 -2.49
N PRO A 127 -3.72 -7.79 -3.30
CA PRO A 127 -4.14 -7.42 -4.66
C PRO A 127 -4.19 -8.61 -5.62
N ALA A 128 -3.48 -9.68 -5.30
CA ALA A 128 -3.56 -10.92 -6.06
C ALA A 128 -4.96 -11.57 -5.96
N GLN A 129 -5.84 -11.10 -5.07
CA GLN A 129 -7.10 -11.75 -4.72
C GLN A 129 -8.31 -10.80 -4.68
N THR A 130 -8.11 -9.48 -4.84
CA THR A 130 -9.21 -8.51 -4.94
C THR A 130 -9.59 -8.30 -6.41
N HIS A 131 -10.89 -8.21 -6.71
CA HIS A 131 -11.41 -7.76 -8.00
C HIS A 131 -11.21 -6.23 -8.22
N ASP A 132 -10.33 -5.58 -7.45
CA ASP A 132 -10.09 -4.15 -7.56
C ASP A 132 -9.40 -3.87 -8.90
N PRO A 133 -10.03 -3.08 -9.79
CA PRO A 133 -9.54 -2.91 -11.14
C PRO A 133 -8.28 -2.06 -11.25
N ASN A 134 -7.85 -1.32 -10.21
CA ASN A 134 -6.72 -0.37 -10.31
C ASN A 134 -5.75 -0.40 -9.12
N VAL A 135 -5.25 -1.59 -8.82
CA VAL A 135 -4.28 -1.85 -7.75
C VAL A 135 -2.88 -2.20 -8.29
N ALA A 136 -1.85 -1.89 -7.50
CA ALA A 136 -0.48 -2.37 -7.71
C ALA A 136 0.19 -2.80 -6.39
N VAL A 137 1.24 -3.61 -6.55
CA VAL A 137 2.18 -3.95 -5.49
C VAL A 137 3.56 -3.45 -5.89
N ALA A 138 4.24 -2.77 -4.96
CA ALA A 138 5.61 -2.31 -5.15
C ALA A 138 6.52 -2.70 -3.99
N ILE A 139 7.80 -2.82 -4.29
CA ILE A 139 8.88 -2.81 -3.30
C ILE A 139 9.61 -1.47 -3.34
N ILE A 140 10.08 -1.01 -2.19
CA ILE A 140 10.79 0.27 -2.04
C ILE A 140 11.99 0.15 -1.12
N ASP A 141 13.02 0.93 -1.40
CA ASP A 141 14.25 1.01 -0.59
C ASP A 141 14.35 2.26 0.28
N GLU A 142 13.33 2.53 1.08
CA GLU A 142 13.30 3.69 1.96
C GLU A 142 12.72 3.29 3.32
N PRO A 143 13.40 3.58 4.45
CA PRO A 143 12.90 3.23 5.77
C PRO A 143 11.82 4.16 6.30
N THR A 144 11.83 5.45 5.94
CA THR A 144 10.94 6.46 6.52
C THR A 144 9.70 6.71 5.66
N PHE A 145 8.54 6.94 6.28
CA PHE A 145 7.33 7.29 5.54
C PHE A 145 7.44 8.63 4.80
N VAL A 146 8.14 9.60 5.40
CA VAL A 146 8.39 10.90 4.78
C VAL A 146 9.23 10.77 3.51
N GLY A 147 10.28 9.94 3.53
CA GLY A 147 11.08 9.62 2.36
C GLY A 147 10.28 8.85 1.31
N LYS A 148 9.47 7.86 1.73
CA LYS A 148 8.63 7.06 0.82
C LYS A 148 7.69 7.95 0.03
N SER A 149 7.05 8.92 0.68
CA SER A 149 6.16 9.88 0.01
C SER A 149 6.88 10.63 -1.12
N ALA A 150 8.06 11.21 -0.86
CA ALA A 150 8.82 11.94 -1.88
C ALA A 150 9.22 11.02 -3.05
N ILE A 151 9.81 9.87 -2.76
CA ILE A 151 10.26 8.90 -3.78
C ILE A 151 9.09 8.38 -4.62
N LEU A 152 7.96 8.05 -3.98
CA LEU A 152 6.78 7.55 -4.70
C LEU A 152 6.17 8.63 -5.59
N LEU A 153 6.10 9.89 -5.13
CA LEU A 153 5.59 10.99 -5.95
C LEU A 153 6.43 11.18 -7.22
N ASP A 154 7.76 11.18 -7.09
CA ASP A 154 8.66 11.31 -8.25
C ASP A 154 8.51 10.12 -9.21
N PHE A 155 8.48 8.90 -8.67
CA PHE A 155 8.22 7.68 -9.45
C PHE A 155 6.89 7.74 -10.21
N LEU A 156 5.81 8.15 -9.54
CA LEU A 156 4.47 8.19 -10.11
C LEU A 156 4.33 9.30 -11.16
N ARG A 157 4.89 10.48 -10.92
CA ARG A 157 4.91 11.59 -11.90
C ARG A 157 5.60 11.15 -13.18
N GLN A 158 6.77 10.52 -13.07
CA GLN A 158 7.49 9.99 -14.23
C GLN A 158 6.65 8.96 -14.98
N ARG A 159 6.10 7.97 -14.25
CA ARG A 159 5.27 6.91 -14.84
C ARG A 159 4.04 7.43 -15.54
N ILE A 160 3.32 8.40 -14.96
CA ILE A 160 2.13 9.01 -15.56
C ILE A 160 2.51 9.75 -16.85
N SER A 161 3.62 10.50 -16.84
CA SER A 161 4.15 11.18 -18.02
C SER A 161 4.48 10.18 -19.15
N ASP A 162 5.18 9.09 -18.83
CA ASP A 162 5.52 8.05 -19.81
C ASP A 162 4.27 7.41 -20.42
N LEU A 163 3.24 7.14 -19.60
CA LEU A 163 1.97 6.57 -20.06
C LEU A 163 1.19 7.50 -20.99
N GLN A 164 1.28 8.82 -20.78
CA GLN A 164 0.67 9.79 -21.68
C GLN A 164 1.39 9.87 -23.02
N GLN A 165 2.73 9.84 -23.01
CA GLN A 165 3.53 9.86 -24.23
C GLN A 165 3.33 8.61 -25.09
N GLN A 166 3.01 7.47 -24.47
CA GLN A 166 2.75 6.20 -25.16
C GLN A 166 1.35 6.10 -25.78
N GLN A 167 0.47 7.10 -25.60
CA GLN A 167 -0.82 7.07 -26.28
C GLN A 167 -0.64 7.35 -27.79
N PRO A 168 -1.15 6.46 -28.68
CA PRO A 168 -1.01 6.65 -30.11
C PRO A 168 -1.70 7.95 -30.55
N SER A 169 -0.97 8.79 -31.26
CA SER A 169 -1.36 10.13 -31.73
C SER A 169 -2.52 10.19 -32.73
N GLY A 170 -3.36 9.14 -32.81
CA GLY A 170 -4.39 8.96 -33.83
C GLY A 170 -5.84 9.10 -33.37
N VAL A 171 -6.11 9.30 -32.07
CA VAL A 171 -7.47 9.50 -31.57
C VAL A 171 -7.67 10.98 -31.23
N VAL A 172 -8.25 11.71 -32.18
CA VAL A 172 -8.74 13.08 -31.96
C VAL A 172 -10.00 12.98 -31.10
N LEU A 173 -9.85 13.17 -29.79
CA LEU A 173 -10.95 13.48 -28.87
C LEU A 173 -10.63 14.81 -28.20
N SER A 174 -11.69 15.62 -28.03
CA SER A 174 -11.73 16.95 -27.44
C SER A 174 -10.68 17.15 -26.35
N SER A 175 -9.65 17.93 -26.68
CA SER A 175 -8.59 18.50 -25.82
C SER A 175 -8.25 17.63 -24.60
N PRO A 176 -7.20 16.78 -24.65
CA PRO A 176 -6.65 16.19 -23.44
C PRO A 176 -6.32 17.32 -22.44
N PRO A 177 -6.39 17.09 -21.12
CA PRO A 177 -5.89 18.06 -20.16
C PRO A 177 -4.47 18.47 -20.59
N GLU A 178 -4.19 19.77 -20.64
CA GLU A 178 -2.90 20.32 -21.10
C GLU A 178 -1.71 19.76 -20.29
N GLU A 179 -1.97 19.22 -19.10
CA GLU A 179 -0.98 18.66 -18.19
C GLU A 179 -1.35 17.24 -17.67
N PRO A 180 -0.34 16.40 -17.34
CA PRO A 180 -0.55 15.14 -16.64
C PRO A 180 -1.32 15.30 -15.33
N PRO A 181 -2.20 14.35 -14.95
CA PRO A 181 -2.79 14.37 -13.63
C PRO A 181 -1.72 14.24 -12.56
N SER A 182 -1.75 15.11 -11.56
CA SER A 182 -0.79 15.11 -10.46
C SER A 182 -1.16 14.06 -9.41
N PRO A 183 -0.26 13.13 -9.03
CA PRO A 183 -0.56 12.13 -8.01
C PRO A 183 -0.63 12.75 -6.62
N LYS A 184 -1.61 12.33 -5.81
CA LYS A 184 -1.76 12.69 -4.40
C LYS A 184 -1.81 11.42 -3.55
N LEU A 185 -0.94 11.34 -2.55
CA LEU A 185 -0.78 10.13 -1.74
C LEU A 185 -1.55 10.23 -0.43
N THR A 186 -2.32 9.20 -0.11
CA THR A 186 -2.93 9.01 1.21
C THR A 186 -2.38 7.74 1.83
N PHE A 187 -1.59 7.88 2.88
CA PHE A 187 -1.00 6.75 3.59
C PHE A 187 -2.00 6.15 4.57
N LEU A 188 -2.20 4.85 4.47
CA LEU A 188 -3.06 4.07 5.34
C LEU A 188 -2.21 3.48 6.48
N MET A 189 -2.52 3.84 7.72
CA MET A 189 -1.76 3.45 8.90
C MET A 189 -2.67 2.92 10.00
N GLY A 190 -2.15 2.06 10.87
CA GLY A 190 -2.78 1.76 12.17
C GLY A 190 -2.26 2.69 13.27
N THR A 191 -2.93 2.72 14.42
CA THR A 191 -2.52 3.52 15.59
C THR A 191 -1.06 3.31 15.99
N ASP A 192 -0.59 2.06 16.03
CA ASP A 192 0.81 1.72 16.34
C ASP A 192 1.83 2.33 15.35
N THR A 193 1.41 2.54 14.11
CA THR A 193 2.28 3.02 13.04
C THR A 193 2.26 4.54 12.95
N ILE A 194 1.12 5.19 13.17
CA ILE A 194 1.07 6.66 13.20
C ILE A 194 1.82 7.22 14.41
N VAL A 195 1.77 6.54 15.57
CA VAL A 195 2.58 6.92 16.74
C VAL A 195 4.07 6.86 16.43
N ARG A 196 4.52 5.83 15.69
CA ARG A 196 5.91 5.76 15.22
C ARG A 196 6.22 6.83 14.19
N PHE A 197 5.30 7.14 13.28
CA PHE A 197 5.47 8.20 12.29
C PHE A 197 5.79 9.55 12.96
N PHE A 198 5.15 9.87 14.08
CA PHE A 198 5.40 11.12 14.81
C PHE A 198 6.42 11.02 15.95
N ALA A 199 7.11 9.88 16.11
CA ALA A 199 8.09 9.71 17.19
C ALA A 199 9.46 10.31 16.81
N PRO A 200 10.03 11.23 17.63
CA PRO A 200 11.29 11.92 17.31
C PRO A 200 12.48 11.01 17.01
N ARG A 201 12.51 9.79 17.58
CA ARG A 201 13.59 8.81 17.36
C ARG A 201 13.74 8.32 15.91
N TYR A 202 12.76 8.55 15.05
CA TYR A 202 12.84 8.23 13.61
C TYR A 202 13.37 9.38 12.76
N TYR A 203 13.75 10.47 13.40
CA TYR A 203 14.30 11.67 12.79
C TYR A 203 15.68 11.96 13.41
N ALA A 204 16.50 12.74 12.71
CA ALA A 204 17.82 13.11 13.20
C ALA A 204 17.73 13.95 14.49
N ASP A 205 16.78 14.89 14.52
CA ASP A 205 16.43 15.74 15.65
C ASP A 205 15.01 16.30 15.45
N GLU A 206 14.50 17.06 16.43
CA GLU A 206 13.14 17.65 16.39
C GLU A 206 12.96 18.69 15.27
N HIS A 207 14.02 19.41 14.92
CA HIS A 207 13.96 20.38 13.83
C HIS A 207 13.83 19.66 12.48
N ALA A 208 14.64 18.63 12.25
CA ALA A 208 14.56 17.76 11.08
C ALA A 208 13.21 17.05 11.00
N MET A 209 12.64 16.62 12.12
CA MET A 209 11.29 16.08 12.20
C MET A 209 10.25 17.09 11.71
N THR A 210 10.28 18.30 12.25
CA THR A 210 9.32 19.37 11.89
C THR A 210 9.40 19.70 10.39
N VAL A 211 10.62 19.84 9.85
CA VAL A 211 10.85 20.09 8.42
C VAL A 211 10.32 18.93 7.57
N ALA A 212 10.60 17.68 7.95
CA ALA A 212 10.15 16.50 7.22
C ALA A 212 8.63 16.34 7.24
N LEU A 213 7.99 16.56 8.39
CA LEU A 213 6.53 16.52 8.54
C LEU A 213 5.86 17.64 7.75
N ARG A 214 6.42 18.86 7.78
CA ARG A 214 5.92 19.97 6.96
C ARG A 214 6.00 19.64 5.47
N ARG A 215 7.12 19.11 5.00
CA ARG A 215 7.27 18.69 3.60
C ARG A 215 6.27 17.59 3.22
N PHE A 216 6.04 16.63 4.10
CA PHE A 216 5.09 15.54 3.84
C PHE A 216 3.64 16.04 3.74
N LEU A 217 3.21 16.91 4.66
CA LEU A 217 1.81 17.31 4.83
C LEU A 217 1.40 18.57 4.04
N SER A 218 2.36 19.42 3.64
CA SER A 218 2.08 20.71 3.01
C SER A 218 1.48 20.55 1.60
N PRO A 219 0.40 21.28 1.24
CA PRO A 219 -0.13 21.27 -0.12
C PRO A 219 0.85 21.76 -1.18
N ASP A 220 1.82 22.59 -0.80
CA ASP A 220 2.81 23.16 -1.71
C ASP A 220 4.02 22.23 -1.92
N GLU A 221 4.06 21.09 -1.23
CA GLU A 221 5.17 20.12 -1.26
C GLU A 221 4.67 18.73 -1.68
N ASN A 222 4.65 17.75 -0.78
CA ASN A 222 4.22 16.39 -1.10
C ASN A 222 2.69 16.22 -1.06
N ASP A 223 1.94 17.17 -0.49
CA ASP A 223 0.47 17.17 -0.34
C ASP A 223 -0.09 15.82 0.18
N SER A 224 0.69 15.10 0.99
CA SER A 224 0.32 13.77 1.45
C SER A 224 -0.67 13.85 2.62
N ARG A 225 -1.51 12.82 2.73
CA ARG A 225 -2.51 12.67 3.80
C ARG A 225 -2.31 11.36 4.52
N ILE A 226 -2.92 11.24 5.71
CA ILE A 226 -2.91 10.02 6.50
C ILE A 226 -4.35 9.64 6.85
N ILE A 227 -4.69 8.37 6.63
CA ILE A 227 -5.85 7.74 7.25
C ILE A 227 -5.33 6.78 8.30
N CYS A 228 -5.73 6.99 9.55
CA CYS A 228 -5.39 6.15 10.68
C CYS A 228 -6.58 5.26 11.04
N ALA A 229 -6.42 3.95 10.89
CA ALA A 229 -7.38 3.00 11.44
C ALA A 229 -7.18 2.83 12.94
N ARG A 230 -8.28 2.94 13.69
CA ARG A 230 -8.30 2.60 15.12
C ARG A 230 -8.05 1.11 15.27
N ARG A 231 -6.97 0.75 15.95
CA ARG A 231 -6.55 -0.63 16.19
C ARG A 231 -6.26 -0.83 17.66
N VAL A 232 -6.65 -2.01 18.17
CA VAL A 232 -6.22 -2.47 19.50
C VAL A 232 -4.75 -2.86 19.38
N SER A 233 -3.88 -1.97 19.85
CA SER A 233 -2.45 -2.12 19.68
C SER A 233 -1.84 -2.84 20.89
N LYS A 234 -1.20 -4.00 20.70
CA LYS A 234 -0.41 -4.63 21.76
C LYS A 234 0.67 -3.64 22.24
N GLY A 235 0.48 -3.07 23.43
CA GLY A 235 1.40 -2.10 24.04
C GLY A 235 0.87 -0.67 24.17
N LEU A 236 -0.33 -0.37 23.67
CA LEU A 236 -1.08 0.84 24.03
C LEU A 236 -2.36 0.43 24.77
N SER A 237 -2.66 1.13 25.86
CA SER A 237 -3.95 1.09 26.52
C SER A 237 -5.00 1.83 25.69
N THR A 238 -6.27 1.51 25.91
CA THR A 238 -7.38 2.23 25.27
C THR A 238 -7.36 3.74 25.58
N ALA A 239 -6.88 4.13 26.76
CA ALA A 239 -6.71 5.54 27.11
C ALA A 239 -5.66 6.22 26.23
N GLU A 240 -4.51 5.57 25.99
CA GLU A 240 -3.46 6.07 25.10
C GLU A 240 -3.91 6.14 23.64
N GLU A 241 -4.72 5.18 23.17
CA GLU A 241 -5.30 5.24 21.82
C GLU A 241 -6.22 6.46 21.63
N VAL A 242 -7.08 6.73 22.63
CA VAL A 242 -7.95 7.93 22.65
C VAL A 242 -7.14 9.21 22.76
N GLU A 243 -6.05 9.19 23.53
CA GLU A 243 -5.14 10.33 23.66
C GLU A 243 -4.46 10.65 22.33
N VAL A 244 -3.95 9.64 21.62
CA VAL A 244 -3.35 9.81 20.29
C VAL A 244 -4.37 10.42 19.32
N GLU A 245 -5.60 9.93 19.29
CA GLU A 245 -6.63 10.44 18.39
C GLU A 245 -7.02 11.90 18.70
N SER A 246 -7.06 12.28 19.97
CA SER A 246 -7.45 13.62 20.39
C SER A 246 -6.31 14.66 20.27
N GLN A 247 -5.07 14.27 20.56
CA GLN A 247 -3.93 15.19 20.59
C GLN A 247 -3.24 15.34 19.23
N LEU A 248 -3.18 14.27 18.43
CA LEU A 248 -2.40 14.29 17.20
C LEU A 248 -2.90 15.31 16.16
N PRO A 249 -4.22 15.50 15.94
CA PRO A 249 -4.71 16.57 15.07
C PRO A 249 -4.29 17.96 15.55
N ALA A 250 -4.25 18.20 16.86
CA ALA A 250 -3.80 19.48 17.42
C ALA A 250 -2.29 19.69 17.17
N PHE A 251 -1.47 18.69 17.47
CA PHE A 251 -0.04 18.70 17.18
C PHE A 251 0.25 18.98 15.69
N VAL A 252 -0.48 18.31 14.80
CA VAL A 252 -0.33 18.52 13.34
C VAL A 252 -0.76 19.92 12.93
N SER A 253 -1.81 20.47 13.56
CA SER A 253 -2.28 21.84 13.31
C SER A 253 -1.25 22.89 13.71
N GLU A 254 -0.41 22.63 14.71
CA GLU A 254 0.72 23.50 15.08
C GLU A 254 1.82 23.50 14.00
N ILE A 255 2.04 22.36 13.33
CA ILE A 255 3.02 22.25 12.23
C ILE A 255 2.47 22.89 10.95
N LEU A 256 1.21 22.60 10.63
CA LEU A 256 0.47 23.01 9.43
C LEU A 256 -1.03 23.15 9.75
N PRO A 257 -1.63 24.33 9.58
CA PRO A 257 -3.03 24.60 9.96
C PRO A 257 -4.05 24.02 8.97
N THR A 258 -3.81 22.83 8.43
CA THR A 258 -4.68 22.13 7.48
C THR A 258 -4.96 20.74 8.00
N ASN A 259 -6.23 20.30 7.92
CA ASN A 259 -6.59 18.95 8.32
C ASN A 259 -6.02 17.91 7.33
N ARG A 260 -5.06 17.10 7.77
CA ARG A 260 -4.34 16.12 6.95
C ARG A 260 -4.44 14.69 7.45
N ILE A 261 -5.08 14.48 8.60
CA ILE A 261 -5.22 13.19 9.25
C ILE A 261 -6.70 12.91 9.47
N SER A 262 -7.13 11.70 9.15
CA SER A 262 -8.49 11.23 9.43
C SER A 262 -8.43 9.90 10.15
N PHE A 263 -9.31 9.70 11.12
CA PHE A 263 -9.42 8.45 11.87
C PHE A 263 -10.64 7.66 11.39
N VAL A 264 -10.49 6.35 11.23
CA VAL A 264 -11.53 5.45 10.71
C VAL A 264 -11.59 4.16 11.51
N ASP A 265 -12.75 3.51 11.49
CA ASP A 265 -12.94 2.17 12.03
C ASP A 265 -12.90 1.15 10.89
N ILE A 266 -12.17 0.05 11.11
CA ILE A 266 -12.00 -1.03 10.12
C ILE A 266 -12.76 -2.32 10.50
N GLY A 267 -13.64 -2.23 11.49
CA GLY A 267 -14.39 -3.35 12.05
C GLY A 267 -13.92 -3.77 13.43
N GLU A 268 -14.87 -4.25 14.26
CA GLU A 268 -14.61 -4.61 15.66
C GLU A 268 -13.68 -5.81 15.83
N GLN A 269 -13.72 -6.75 14.89
CA GLN A 269 -12.84 -7.92 14.92
C GLN A 269 -11.50 -7.60 14.26
N GLU A 270 -11.54 -7.00 13.08
CA GLU A 270 -10.38 -6.67 12.25
C GLU A 270 -9.39 -5.77 12.97
N ARG A 271 -9.90 -4.81 13.77
CA ARG A 271 -9.05 -3.91 14.57
C ARG A 271 -8.17 -4.63 15.60
N THR A 272 -8.49 -5.90 15.93
CA THR A 272 -7.75 -6.71 16.90
C THR A 272 -6.66 -7.57 16.25
N TYR A 273 -6.75 -7.84 14.95
CA TYR A 273 -5.86 -8.82 14.31
C TYR A 273 -4.47 -8.24 14.03
N SER A 274 -3.43 -9.00 14.34
CA SER A 274 -2.04 -8.65 14.05
C SER A 274 -1.25 -9.82 13.43
N SER A 275 -0.31 -9.51 12.53
CA SER A 275 0.55 -10.54 11.92
C SER A 275 1.41 -11.28 12.95
N SER A 276 1.84 -10.60 14.01
CA SER A 276 2.62 -11.25 15.07
C SER A 276 1.81 -12.30 15.81
N GLU A 277 0.55 -12.01 16.12
CA GLU A 277 -0.35 -12.97 16.76
C GLU A 277 -0.65 -14.18 15.86
N VAL A 278 -0.85 -13.97 14.54
CA VAL A 278 -0.97 -15.08 13.59
C VAL A 278 0.25 -16.00 13.65
N ARG A 279 1.46 -15.44 13.68
CA ARG A 279 2.70 -16.23 13.78
C ARG A 279 2.84 -16.92 15.14
N GLU A 280 2.45 -16.28 16.24
CA GLU A 280 2.43 -16.88 17.58
C GLU A 280 1.47 -18.09 17.63
N MET A 281 0.30 -17.98 17.02
CA MET A 281 -0.68 -19.08 16.92
C MET A 281 -0.18 -20.22 16.03
N LEU A 282 0.42 -19.90 14.88
CA LEU A 282 1.06 -20.89 14.00
C LEU A 282 2.18 -21.65 14.72
N ALA A 283 3.05 -20.93 15.44
CA ALA A 283 4.15 -21.53 16.20
C ALA A 283 3.66 -22.40 17.37
N SER A 284 2.46 -22.14 17.90
CA SER A 284 1.84 -22.92 18.98
C SER A 284 0.81 -23.95 18.50
N HIS A 285 0.76 -24.23 17.19
CA HIS A 285 -0.15 -25.20 16.58
C HIS A 285 -1.65 -24.96 16.87
N GLN A 286 -2.04 -23.69 17.05
CA GLN A 286 -3.44 -23.31 17.19
C GLN A 286 -4.05 -23.09 15.82
N GLU A 287 -5.22 -23.64 15.53
CA GLU A 287 -5.87 -23.51 14.20
C GLU A 287 -6.66 -22.21 14.01
N THR A 288 -6.87 -21.45 15.10
CA THR A 288 -7.69 -20.23 15.12
C THR A 288 -7.13 -19.09 14.29
N TRP A 289 -5.83 -19.09 13.95
CA TRP A 289 -5.24 -18.06 13.08
C TRP A 289 -5.89 -17.99 11.70
N LYS A 290 -6.50 -19.08 11.22
CA LYS A 290 -7.17 -19.13 9.92
C LYS A 290 -8.33 -18.14 9.80
N SER A 291 -8.96 -17.75 10.91
CA SER A 291 -10.01 -16.72 10.90
C SER A 291 -9.45 -15.29 10.89
N MET A 292 -8.14 -15.10 11.05
CA MET A 292 -7.50 -13.78 11.10
C MET A 292 -6.95 -13.33 9.75
N VAL A 293 -6.91 -14.21 8.76
CA VAL A 293 -6.33 -13.96 7.42
C VAL A 293 -7.35 -14.32 6.33
N PRO A 294 -7.24 -13.75 5.11
CA PRO A 294 -8.04 -14.22 3.99
C PRO A 294 -7.81 -15.71 3.73
N ARG A 295 -8.86 -16.43 3.29
CA ARG A 295 -8.82 -17.88 3.07
C ARG A 295 -7.64 -18.35 2.21
N SER A 296 -7.42 -17.69 1.09
CA SER A 296 -6.34 -17.97 0.15
C SER A 296 -4.95 -17.72 0.73
N ILE A 297 -4.83 -16.81 1.71
CA ILE A 297 -3.59 -16.63 2.48
C ILE A 297 -3.38 -17.79 3.44
N ALA A 298 -4.45 -18.27 4.08
CA ALA A 298 -4.36 -19.47 4.91
C ALA A 298 -3.97 -20.72 4.11
N GLU A 299 -4.55 -20.89 2.92
CA GLU A 299 -4.19 -21.96 1.99
C GLU A 299 -2.72 -21.85 1.57
N TYR A 300 -2.26 -20.65 1.19
CA TYR A 300 -0.86 -20.41 0.81
C TYR A 300 0.13 -20.72 1.94
N ILE A 301 -0.17 -20.28 3.18
CA ILE A 301 0.67 -20.54 4.35
C ILE A 301 0.83 -22.05 4.59
N VAL A 302 -0.27 -22.81 4.49
CA VAL A 302 -0.26 -24.27 4.68
C VAL A 302 0.50 -24.97 3.55
N GLU A 303 0.24 -24.59 2.30
CA GLU A 303 0.90 -25.18 1.12
C GLU A 303 2.42 -25.01 1.16
N HIS A 304 2.89 -23.83 1.57
CA HIS A 304 4.32 -23.49 1.60
C HIS A 304 4.98 -23.74 2.96
N ASN A 305 4.25 -24.33 3.91
CA ASN A 305 4.71 -24.64 5.27
C ASN A 305 5.40 -23.44 5.96
N LEU A 306 4.79 -22.26 5.86
CA LEU A 306 5.36 -21.03 6.40
C LEU A 306 5.15 -20.93 7.92
N TYR A 307 6.07 -20.24 8.59
CA TYR A 307 6.01 -19.92 10.03
C TYR A 307 6.04 -21.13 10.98
N SER A 308 6.32 -22.32 10.48
CA SER A 308 6.55 -23.48 11.35
C SER A 308 7.85 -23.33 12.12
N PRO A 309 7.89 -23.75 13.41
CA PRO A 309 9.16 -23.83 14.12
C PRO A 309 10.09 -24.79 13.38
N SER A 310 11.30 -24.32 13.07
CA SER A 310 12.32 -25.16 12.44
C SER A 310 12.52 -26.42 13.28
N SER A 311 12.31 -27.58 12.68
CA SER A 311 12.54 -28.87 13.32
C SER A 311 13.97 -28.90 13.87
N SER A 312 14.06 -29.02 15.19
CA SER A 312 15.32 -29.23 15.91
C SER A 312 15.87 -30.61 15.61
#